data_AF-A0A3N7FWM8-F1
#
_entry.id   AF-A0A3N7FWM8-F1
#
_cell.length_a   1.000
_cell.length_b   1.000
_cell.length_c   1.000
_cell.angle_alpha   90.00
_cell.angle_beta   90.00
_cell.angle_gamma   90.00
#
_symmetry.space_group_name_H-M   'P 1'
#
loop_
_entity.id
_entity.type
_entity.pdbx_description
1 polymer ?
#
loop_
_entity_poly.entity_id
_entity_poly.type
_entity_poly.pdbx_seq_one_letter_code
_entity_poly.pdbx_strand_id
1 'polypeptide(L)'
;MGSEVIVELQRNSTNWANVVGEIVKIERKIFPKHESLARSFDEELRKKNSGLLYTELNGEVAGYAMYSWPSSLCASITKLAVKGEL
;
A
#
# COMPACT_ATOMS: atom_id res chain seq x y z
N MET A 1 16.22 4.85 14.77
CA MET A 1 14.94 5.49 15.07
C MET A 1 14.36 5.93 13.73
N GLY A 2 13.50 5.09 13.13
CA GLY A 2 12.88 5.42 11.85
C GLY A 2 11.81 6.47 12.09
N SER A 3 11.89 7.58 11.37
CA SER A 3 10.86 8.62 11.41
C SER A 3 9.54 8.03 10.91
N GLU A 4 8.45 8.23 11.65
CA GLU A 4 7.07 7.91 11.25
C GLU A 4 6.64 8.83 10.09
N VAL A 5 7.24 8.62 8.93
CA VAL A 5 7.03 9.43 7.73
C VAL A 5 6.22 8.60 6.76
N ILE A 6 5.11 9.17 6.33
CA ILE A 6 4.32 8.63 5.23
C ILE A 6 5.08 8.90 3.94
N VAL A 7 5.42 7.84 3.22
CA VAL A 7 6.19 7.88 1.98
C VAL A 7 5.41 7.27 0.84
N GLU A 8 5.58 7.80 -0.37
CA GLU A 8 5.02 7.22 -1.58
C GLU A 8 5.93 6.11 -2.12
N LEU A 9 5.37 4.93 -2.38
CA LEU A 9 6.10 3.81 -2.94
C LEU A 9 6.44 4.06 -4.42
N GLN A 10 7.71 4.31 -4.68
CA GLN A 10 8.23 4.53 -6.03
C GLN A 10 8.42 3.20 -6.78
N ARG A 11 7.94 3.11 -8.02
CA ARG A 11 8.00 1.88 -8.87
C ARG A 11 9.39 1.31 -9.08
N ASN A 12 10.40 2.15 -9.04
CA ASN A 12 11.81 1.84 -9.24
C ASN A 12 12.57 1.73 -7.91
N SER A 13 11.86 1.71 -6.77
CA SER A 13 12.46 1.51 -5.45
C SER A 13 13.01 0.09 -5.32
N THR A 14 14.22 -0.03 -4.76
CA THR A 14 14.82 -1.31 -4.38
C THR A 14 13.98 -2.08 -3.35
N ASN A 15 13.13 -1.36 -2.60
CA ASN A 15 12.33 -1.91 -1.51
C ASN A 15 10.91 -2.30 -1.96
N TRP A 16 10.58 -2.16 -3.26
CA TRP A 16 9.24 -2.42 -3.79
C TRP A 16 8.69 -3.80 -3.40
N ALA A 17 9.46 -4.85 -3.69
CA ALA A 17 9.04 -6.23 -3.42
C ALA A 17 8.81 -6.48 -1.91
N ASN A 18 9.62 -5.85 -1.06
CA ASN A 18 9.48 -5.98 0.39
C ASN A 18 8.20 -5.30 0.90
N VAL A 19 8.00 -4.03 0.54
CA VAL A 19 6.84 -3.23 0.97
C VAL A 19 5.54 -3.86 0.47
N VAL A 20 5.48 -4.26 -0.80
CA VAL A 20 4.30 -4.95 -1.36
C VAL A 20 4.06 -6.28 -0.66
N GLY A 21 5.12 -7.04 -0.35
CA GLY A 21 5.02 -8.28 0.40
C GLY A 21 4.41 -8.10 1.79
N GLU A 22 4.87 -7.10 2.54
CA GLU A 22 4.33 -6.77 3.87
C GLU A 22 2.87 -6.31 3.81
N ILE A 23 2.51 -5.48 2.82
CA ILE A 23 1.13 -5.06 2.61
C ILE A 23 0.22 -6.25 2.32
N VAL A 24 0.65 -7.19 1.47
CA VAL A 24 -0.11 -8.42 1.20
C VAL A 24 -0.32 -9.25 2.47
N LYS A 25 0.64 -9.25 3.41
CA LYS A 25 0.47 -9.90 4.72
C LYS A 25 -0.58 -9.19 5.58
N ILE A 26 -0.54 -7.86 5.65
CA ILE A 26 -1.55 -7.04 6.36
C ILE A 26 -2.93 -7.35 5.80
N GLU A 27 -3.07 -7.31 4.48
CA GLU A 27 -4.31 -7.59 3.76
C GLU A 27 -4.85 -8.99 4.02
N ARG A 28 -3.98 -10.03 4.00
CA ARG A 28 -4.40 -11.40 4.32
C ARG A 28 -4.86 -11.56 5.77
N LYS A 29 -4.27 -10.79 6.70
CA LYS A 29 -4.66 -10.81 8.11
C LYS A 29 -6.02 -10.14 8.32
N ILE A 30 -6.27 -9.00 7.66
CA ILE A 30 -7.49 -8.20 7.82
C ILE A 30 -8.65 -8.74 6.95
N PHE A 31 -8.34 -9.21 5.73
CA PHE A 31 -9.31 -9.65 4.72
C PHE A 31 -9.00 -11.06 4.18
N PRO A 32 -9.03 -12.11 5.03
CA PRO A 32 -8.57 -13.47 4.69
C PRO A 32 -9.32 -14.16 3.54
N LYS A 33 -10.49 -13.65 3.11
CA LYS A 33 -11.31 -14.25 2.05
C LYS A 33 -11.05 -13.69 0.64
N HIS A 34 -10.20 -12.68 0.48
CA HIS A 34 -9.91 -12.07 -0.82
C HIS A 34 -8.52 -12.47 -1.35
N GLU A 35 -8.40 -13.64 -1.96
CA GLU A 35 -7.15 -14.13 -2.55
C GLU A 35 -6.72 -13.33 -3.81
N SER A 36 -7.66 -12.64 -4.48
CA SER A 36 -7.41 -11.80 -5.66
C SER A 36 -6.64 -10.49 -5.35
N LEU A 37 -6.29 -10.25 -4.09
CA LEU A 37 -5.86 -8.94 -3.65
C LEU A 37 -4.44 -8.56 -4.08
N ALA A 38 -3.49 -9.49 -4.15
CA ALA A 38 -2.12 -9.20 -4.59
C ALA A 38 -2.03 -8.91 -6.10
N ARG A 39 -2.74 -9.69 -6.93
CA ARG A 39 -2.84 -9.44 -8.38
C ARG A 39 -3.54 -8.11 -8.67
N SER A 40 -4.66 -7.84 -8.00
CA SER A 40 -5.33 -6.54 -8.15
C SER A 40 -4.46 -5.38 -7.64
N PHE A 41 -3.63 -5.58 -6.61
CA PHE A 41 -2.69 -4.56 -6.13
C PHE A 41 -1.68 -4.16 -7.20
N ASP A 42 -1.02 -5.14 -7.82
CA ASP A 42 0.00 -4.88 -8.84
C ASP A 42 -0.61 -4.27 -10.11
N GLU A 43 -1.78 -4.76 -10.54
CA GLU A 43 -2.51 -4.21 -11.69
C GLU A 43 -2.94 -2.76 -11.46
N GLU A 44 -3.47 -2.45 -10.28
CA GLU A 44 -3.83 -1.07 -9.91
C GLU A 44 -2.59 -0.18 -9.87
N LEU A 45 -1.49 -0.62 -9.27
CA LEU A 45 -0.25 0.15 -9.19
C LEU A 45 0.48 0.33 -10.51
N ARG A 46 0.13 -0.42 -11.58
CA ARG A 46 0.63 -0.20 -12.94
C ARG A 46 -0.04 1.00 -13.63
N LYS A 47 -1.24 1.41 -13.21
CA LYS A 47 -1.95 2.55 -13.81
C LYS A 47 -1.19 3.84 -13.52
N LYS A 48 -1.05 4.72 -14.50
CA LYS A 48 -0.30 5.99 -14.32
C LYS A 48 -0.98 6.97 -13.37
N ASN A 49 -2.25 6.72 -13.05
CA ASN A 49 -3.08 7.60 -12.25
C ASN A 49 -3.38 7.05 -10.85
N SER A 50 -2.54 6.15 -10.37
CA SER A 50 -2.65 5.55 -9.04
C SER A 50 -1.30 5.59 -8.35
N GLY A 51 -1.35 5.55 -7.01
CA GLY A 51 -0.18 5.48 -6.17
C GLY A 51 -0.48 4.81 -4.85
N LEU A 52 0.58 4.61 -4.07
CA LEU A 52 0.54 3.96 -2.79
C LEU A 52 1.37 4.76 -1.79
N LEU A 53 0.74 5.19 -0.71
CA LEU A 53 1.43 5.68 0.47
C LEU A 53 1.56 4.55 1.47
N TYR A 54 2.69 4.49 2.16
CA TYR A 54 2.89 3.60 3.29
C TYR A 54 3.72 4.29 4.37
N THR A 55 3.64 3.75 5.57
CA THR A 55 4.50 4.15 6.70
C THR A 55 5.09 2.91 7.33
N GLU A 56 6.33 3.03 7.77
CA GLU A 56 7.02 1.98 8.51
C GLU A 56 7.09 2.36 9.99
N LEU A 57 6.92 1.37 10.86
CA LEU A 57 7.18 1.45 12.29
C LEU A 57 8.10 0.30 12.65
N ASN A 58 9.22 0.59 13.32
CA ASN A 58 10.22 -0.42 13.72
C ASN A 58 10.74 -1.29 12.55
N GLY A 59 10.77 -0.75 11.32
CA GLY A 59 11.26 -1.46 10.13
C GLY A 59 10.22 -2.38 9.47
N GLU A 60 8.97 -2.36 9.92
CA GLU A 60 7.85 -3.08 9.31
C GLU A 60 6.80 -2.09 8.80
N VAL A 61 6.08 -2.47 7.73
CA VAL A 61 4.96 -1.66 7.26
C VAL A 61 3.85 -1.68 8.32
N ALA A 62 3.51 -0.50 8.84
CA ALA A 62 2.46 -0.33 9.86
C ALA A 62 1.09 -0.02 9.23
N GLY A 63 1.07 0.52 8.01
CA GLY A 63 -0.16 0.81 7.29
C GLY A 63 0.11 1.35 5.89
N TYR A 64 -0.94 1.36 5.08
CA TYR A 64 -0.88 1.84 3.70
C TYR A 64 -2.20 2.48 3.26
N ALA A 65 -2.11 3.34 2.24
CA ALA A 65 -3.23 3.91 1.52
C ALA A 65 -2.96 3.83 0.01
N MET A 66 -3.86 3.18 -0.74
CA MET A 66 -3.90 3.29 -2.19
C MET A 66 -4.83 4.42 -2.59
N TYR A 67 -4.40 5.19 -3.56
CA TYR A 67 -5.24 6.22 -4.16
C TYR A 67 -5.21 6.15 -5.67
N SER A 68 -6.22 6.73 -6.30
CA SER A 68 -6.21 7.04 -7.72
C SER A 68 -6.77 8.44 -7.97
N TRP A 69 -6.28 9.09 -9.03
CA TRP A 69 -6.84 10.34 -9.54
C TRP A 69 -7.49 10.08 -10.91
N PRO A 70 -8.83 9.94 -10.97
CA PRO A 70 -9.50 9.76 -12.26
C PRO A 70 -9.50 11.03 -13.11
N SER A 71 -9.28 12.22 -12.51
CA SER A 71 -9.12 13.49 -13.20
C SER A 71 -8.16 14.42 -12.45
N SER A 72 -7.79 15.56 -13.03
CA SER A 72 -6.98 16.57 -12.34
C SER A 72 -7.70 17.29 -11.19
N LEU A 73 -9.02 17.12 -11.07
CA LEU A 73 -9.87 17.81 -10.10
C LEU A 73 -10.28 16.93 -8.92
N CYS A 74 -9.99 15.63 -8.95
CA CYS A 74 -10.36 14.73 -7.86
C CYS A 74 -9.42 13.54 -7.72
N ALA A 75 -9.29 13.08 -6.48
CA ALA A 75 -8.62 11.84 -6.12
C ALA A 75 -9.53 11.04 -5.17
N SER A 76 -9.32 9.73 -5.15
CA SER A 76 -10.06 8.80 -4.31
C SER A 76 -9.07 7.85 -3.63
N ILE A 77 -9.26 7.62 -2.33
CA ILE A 77 -8.60 6.54 -1.61
C ILE A 77 -9.36 5.25 -1.93
N THR A 78 -8.73 4.34 -2.67
CA THR A 78 -9.37 3.11 -3.13
C THR A 78 -9.19 1.96 -2.13
N LYS A 79 -8.11 1.98 -1.34
CA LYS A 79 -7.87 1.06 -0.23
C LYS A 79 -7.12 1.77 0.89
N LEU A 80 -7.43 1.42 2.13
CA LEU A 80 -6.74 1.91 3.33
C LEU A 80 -6.76 0.80 4.37
N ALA A 81 -5.60 0.44 4.90
CA ALA A 81 -5.51 -0.46 6.02
C ALA A 81 -4.34 -0.12 6.94
N VAL A 82 -4.55 -0.36 8.23
CA VAL A 82 -3.53 -0.23 9.28
C VAL A 82 -3.38 -1.60 9.93
N LYS A 83 -2.14 -2.01 10.16
CA LYS A 83 -1.81 -3.24 10.87
C LYS A 83 -2.29 -3.08 12.32
N GLY A 84 -3.32 -3.84 12.71
CA GLY A 84 -3.77 -3.87 14.10
C GLY A 84 -2.75 -4.57 15.00
N GLU A 85 -2.52 -4.00 16.18
CA GLU A 85 -1.88 -4.69 17.31
C GLU A 85 -2.85 -5.76 17.83
N LEU A 86 -2.35 -6.99 18.00
CA LEU A 86 -3.03 -8.05 18.76
C LEU A 86 -2.39 -8.12 20.13
#